data_AF-A0A117V1Y3-F1
#
_entry.id   AF-A0A117V1Y3-F1
#
_cell.length_a   1.000
_cell.length_b   1.000
_cell.length_c   1.000
_cell.angle_alpha   90.00
_cell.angle_beta   90.00
_cell.angle_gamma   90.00
#
_symmetry.space_group_name_H-M   'P 1'
#
loop_
_entity.id
_entity.type
_entity.pdbx_description
1 polymer ?
#
loop_
_entity_poly.entity_id
_entity_poly.type
_entity_poly.pdbx_seq_one_letter_code
_entity_poly.pdbx_strand_id
1 'polypeptide(L)' 'MDIDDRPRPLGDLASQLARESLDHLSVDELGERIRLLETEIARIVAHRDRAQSHRAAADALFARPANPPPGDRTA' A
#
# COMPACT_ATOMS: atom_id res chain seq x y z
N MET A 1 1.31 -25.81 -5.26
CA MET A 1 0.41 -24.75 -5.76
C MET A 1 1.13 -24.09 -6.93
N ASP A 2 0.49 -24.11 -8.09
CA ASP A 2 1.02 -23.56 -9.34
C ASP A 2 1.08 -22.04 -9.27
N ILE A 3 2.09 -21.44 -9.89
CA ILE A 3 2.33 -19.99 -9.96
C ILE A 3 1.21 -19.22 -10.71
N ASP A 4 0.32 -19.97 -11.38
CA ASP A 4 -0.82 -19.52 -12.18
C ASP A 4 -2.10 -19.23 -11.36
N ASP A 5 -2.18 -19.68 -10.10
CA ASP A 5 -3.33 -19.42 -9.20
C ASP A 5 -3.26 -18.05 -8.48
N ARG A 6 -2.29 -17.21 -8.83
CA ARG A 6 -2.20 -15.86 -8.26
C ARG A 6 -3.32 -15.00 -8.85
N PRO A 7 -4.10 -14.27 -8.03
CA PRO A 7 -5.07 -13.33 -8.57
C PRO A 7 -4.35 -12.40 -9.55
N ARG A 8 -4.85 -12.37 -10.80
CA ARG A 8 -4.28 -11.50 -11.84
C ARG A 8 -4.12 -10.10 -11.25
N PRO A 9 -2.99 -9.42 -11.45
CA PRO A 9 -2.80 -8.09 -10.91
C PRO A 9 -3.98 -7.23 -11.37
N LEU A 10 -4.78 -6.78 -10.41
CA LEU A 10 -6.05 -6.07 -10.64
C LEU A 10 -5.85 -4.68 -11.28
N GLY A 11 -4.63 -4.34 -11.68
CA GLY A 11 -4.20 -2.95 -11.76
C GLY A 11 -3.40 -2.66 -13.00
N ASP A 12 -4.09 -2.13 -14.00
CA ASP A 12 -3.56 -0.97 -14.71
C ASP A 12 -4.56 0.19 -14.71
N LEU A 13 -5.48 0.27 -13.74
CA LEU A 13 -6.51 1.33 -13.74
C LEU A 13 -5.89 2.72 -13.59
N ALA A 14 -4.86 2.87 -12.77
CA ALA A 14 -4.15 4.13 -12.63
C ALA A 14 -3.45 4.55 -13.93
N SER A 15 -2.81 3.61 -14.65
CA SER A 15 -2.18 3.95 -15.93
C SER A 15 -3.17 4.00 -17.09
N GLN A 16 -4.35 3.39 -16.98
CA GLN A 16 -5.49 3.64 -17.88
C GLN A 16 -5.99 5.06 -17.69
N LEU A 17 -6.23 5.48 -16.45
CA LEU A 17 -6.64 6.84 -16.09
C LEU A 17 -5.62 7.89 -16.59
N ALA A 18 -4.32 7.60 -16.46
CA ALA A 18 -3.25 8.48 -16.94
C ALA A 18 -3.19 8.63 -18.47
N ARG A 19 -3.84 7.73 -19.22
CA ARG A 19 -3.92 7.77 -20.69
C ARG A 19 -5.17 8.46 -21.21
N GLU A 20 -6.12 8.80 -20.35
CA GLU A 20 -7.33 9.53 -20.76
C GLU A 20 -6.97 10.97 -21.15
N SER A 21 -7.45 11.43 -22.31
CA SER A 21 -7.30 12.84 -22.69
C SER A 21 -8.15 13.72 -21.79
N LEU A 22 -7.55 14.84 -21.37
CA LEU A 22 -8.19 15.88 -20.57
C LEU A 22 -8.67 17.06 -21.43
N ASP A 23 -8.38 17.05 -22.74
CA ASP A 23 -8.53 18.22 -23.63
C ASP A 23 -10.00 18.63 -23.84
N HIS A 24 -10.94 17.72 -23.57
CA HIS A 24 -12.38 17.95 -23.71
C HIS A 24 -13.07 18.33 -22.41
N LEU A 25 -12.35 18.30 -21.28
CA LEU A 25 -12.92 18.62 -19.97
C LEU A 25 -12.83 20.12 -19.70
N SER A 26 -13.91 20.70 -19.22
CA SER A 26 -13.94 22.04 -18.64
C SER A 26 -13.14 22.11 -17.34
N VAL A 27 -12.82 23.34 -16.88
CA VAL A 27 -12.13 23.56 -15.60
C VAL A 27 -12.92 22.99 -14.42
N ASP A 28 -14.25 23.11 -14.44
CA ASP A 28 -15.11 22.58 -13.38
C ASP A 28 -15.10 21.05 -13.36
N GLU A 29 -15.15 20.41 -14.52
CA GLU A 29 -15.05 18.94 -14.64
C GLU A 29 -13.68 18.43 -14.20
N LEU A 30 -12.59 19.15 -14.51
CA LEU A 30 -11.26 18.85 -14.00
C LEU A 30 -11.21 18.97 -12.48
N GLY A 31 -11.82 20.01 -11.91
CA GLY A 31 -11.92 20.20 -10.46
C GLY A 31 -12.66 19.07 -9.75
N GLU A 32 -13.79 18.63 -10.32
CA GLU A 32 -14.56 17.50 -9.78
C GLU A 32 -13.77 16.20 -9.85
N ARG A 33 -13.11 15.94 -11.00
CA ARG A 33 -12.25 14.76 -11.17
C ARG A 33 -11.10 14.74 -10.16
N ILE A 34 -10.47 15.89 -9.90
CA ILE A 34 -9.41 16.02 -8.89
C ILE A 34 -9.95 15.65 -7.50
N ARG A 35 -11.10 16.21 -7.07
CA ARG A 35 -11.70 15.90 -5.77
C ARG A 35 -11.94 14.42 -5.56
N LEU A 36 -12.48 13.75 -6.57
CA LEU A 36 -12.74 12.31 -6.52
C LEU A 36 -11.43 11.51 -6.37
N LEU A 37 -10.40 11.86 -7.13
CA LEU A 37 -9.10 11.20 -7.05
C LEU A 37 -8.38 11.44 -5.73
N GLU A 38 -8.44 12.65 -5.17
CA GLU A 38 -7.89 12.95 -3.84
C GLU A 38 -8.59 12.15 -2.73
N THR A 39 -9.92 12.02 -2.82
CA THR A 39 -10.70 11.18 -1.90
C THR A 39 -10.28 9.71 -1.99
N GLU A 40 -10.08 9.21 -3.20
CA GLU A 40 -9.61 7.84 -3.42
C GLU A 40 -8.19 7.62 -2.91
N ILE A 41 -7.28 8.58 -3.13
CA ILE A 41 -5.92 8.55 -2.58
C ILE A 41 -5.98 8.48 -1.05
N ALA A 42 -6.79 9.32 -0.40
CA ALA A 42 -6.94 9.29 1.05
C ALA A 42 -7.47 7.93 1.54
N ARG A 43 -8.42 7.32 0.83
CA ARG A 43 -8.94 5.98 1.13
C ARG A 43 -7.85 4.91 1.05
N ILE A 44 -7.03 4.94 -0.01
CA ILE A 44 -5.93 3.99 -0.24
C ILE A 44 -4.84 4.16 0.83
N VAL A 45 -4.45 5.39 1.14
CA VAL A 45 -3.47 5.69 2.20
C VAL A 45 -3.94 5.15 3.54
N ALA A 46 -5.19 5.43 3.93
CA ALA A 46 -5.75 4.92 5.18
C ALA A 46 -5.78 3.39 5.23
N HIS A 47 -6.04 2.73 4.10
CA HIS A 47 -6.00 1.25 4.03
C HIS A 47 -4.58 0.70 4.16
N ARG A 48 -3.62 1.29 3.44
CA ARG A 48 -2.19 0.93 3.52
C ARG A 48 -1.69 1.07 4.95
N ASP A 49 -1.98 2.19 5.61
CA ASP A 49 -1.45 2.48 6.95
C ASP A 49 -2.04 1.51 7.99
N ARG A 50 -3.32 1.16 7.87
CA ARG A 50 -3.94 0.08 8.66
C ARG A 50 -3.22 -1.25 8.45
N ALA A 51 -2.99 -1.64 7.19
CA ALA A 51 -2.31 -2.89 6.88
C ALA A 51 -0.85 -2.91 7.41
N GLN A 52 -0.13 -1.79 7.33
CA GLN A 52 1.22 -1.66 7.88
C GLN A 52 1.24 -1.77 9.41
N SER A 53 0.29 -1.13 10.10
CA SER A 53 0.15 -1.24 11.56
C SER A 53 -0.10 -2.68 12.00
N HIS A 54 -0.98 -3.41 11.31
CA HIS A 54 -1.20 -4.83 11.57
C HIS A 54 0.06 -5.67 11.36
N ARG A 55 0.82 -5.40 10.30
CA ARG A 55 2.10 -6.09 10.06
C ARG A 55 3.11 -5.80 11.17
N ALA A 56 3.29 -4.53 11.54
CA ALA A 56 4.23 -4.14 12.60
C ALA A 56 3.86 -4.78 13.95
N ALA A 57 2.57 -4.85 14.28
CA ALA A 57 2.08 -5.52 15.49
C ALA A 57 2.36 -7.03 15.45
N ALA A 58 2.18 -7.68 14.29
CA ALA A 58 2.52 -9.08 14.11
C ALA A 58 4.04 -9.31 14.22
N ASP A 59 4.85 -8.48 13.57
CA ASP A 59 6.31 -8.57 13.64
C ASP A 59 6.81 -8.42 15.08
N ALA A 60 6.23 -7.52 15.88
CA ALA A 60 6.55 -7.39 17.30
C ALA A 60 6.15 -8.61 18.14
N LEU A 61 5.03 -9.26 17.84
CA LEU A 61 4.54 -10.45 18.55
C LEU A 61 5.37 -11.69 18.21
N PHE A 62 5.82 -11.81 16.96
CA PHE A 62 6.52 -12.99 16.44
C PHE A 62 8.04 -12.80 16.31
N ALA A 63 8.57 -11.62 16.62
CA ALA A 63 10.00 -11.41 16.75
C ALA A 63 10.55 -12.33 17.83
N ARG A 64 11.44 -13.25 17.44
CA ARG A 64 12.17 -14.10 18.38
C ARG A 64 12.95 -13.19 19.33
N PRO A 65 12.96 -13.43 20.66
CA PRO A 65 13.80 -12.67 21.56
C PRO A 65 15.24 -12.74 21.04
N ALA A 66 15.85 -11.57 20.86
CA ALA A 66 17.24 -11.46 20.45
C ALA A 66 18.07 -12.37 21.36
N ASN A 67 18.90 -13.23 20.75
CA ASN A 67 19.81 -14.10 21.48
C ASN A 67 20.56 -13.22 22.50
N PRO A 68 20.44 -13.47 23.82
CA PRO A 68 21.13 -12.64 24.80
C PRO A 68 22.64 -12.68 24.47
N PRO A 69 23.36 -11.55 24.62
CA PRO A 69 24.78 -11.49 24.27
C PRO A 69 25.53 -12.62 24.99
N PRO A 70 26.51 -13.28 24.34
CA PRO A 70 27.24 -14.36 24.97
C PRO A 70 27.86 -13.84 26.26
N GLY A 71 27.40 -14.38 27.39
CA GLY A 71 27.83 -13.96 28.72
C GLY A 71 29.35 -14.00 28.83
N ASP A 72 29.90 -12.94 29.41
CA ASP A 72 31.32 -12.76 29.67
C ASP A 72 31.84 -13.97 30.46
N ARG A 73 32.51 -14.89 29.76
CA ARG A 73 33.09 -16.11 30.33
C ARG A 73 34.59 -15.90 30.43
N THR A 74 34.97 -15.05 31.37
CA THR A 74 36.31 -15.03 31.98
C THR A 74 36.12 -15.52 33.41
N ALA A 75 36.47 -16.79 33.69
CA ALA A 75 37.80 -17.24 34.08
C ALA A 75 38.15 -16.80 35.52
#